data_AF-X1NP62-F1
#
_entry.id   AF-X1NP62-F1
#
_cell.length_a   1.000
_cell.length_b   1.000
_cell.length_c   1.000
_cell.angle_alpha   90.00
_cell.angle_beta   90.00
_cell.angle_gamma   90.00
#
_symmetry.space_group_name_H-M   'P 1'
#
loop_
_entity.id
_entity.type
_entity.pdbx_description
1 polymer ?
#
loop_
_entity_poly.entity_id
_entity_poly.type
_entity_poly.pdbx_seq_one_letter_code
_entity_poly.pdbx_strand_id
1 'polypeptide(L)' 'ISENMVLLGATVATPKFPIDKDLIIQSMKENLPPKSIETNLKAFKMGFAEVKM' A
#
# COMPACT_ATOMS: atom_id res chain seq x y z
N ILE A 1 -10.62 -5.47 7.37
CA ILE A 1 -9.82 -4.73 6.37
C ILE A 1 -8.66 -4.07 7.12
N SER A 2 -7.46 -3.98 6.52
CA SER A 2 -6.31 -3.34 7.17
C SER A 2 -6.30 -1.84 6.83
N GLU A 3 -6.81 -1.02 7.74
CA GLU A 3 -7.01 0.42 7.54
C GLU A 3 -5.70 1.19 7.35
N ASN A 4 -4.65 0.82 8.09
CA ASN A 4 -3.32 1.39 7.94
C ASN A 4 -2.74 1.17 6.54
N MET A 5 -2.99 0.03 5.91
CA MET A 5 -2.53 -0.22 4.53
C MET A 5 -3.35 0.54 3.52
N VAL A 6 -4.66 0.73 3.75
CA VAL A 6 -5.47 1.65 2.94
C VAL A 6 -4.88 3.06 3.00
N LEU A 7 -4.59 3.58 4.20
CA LEU A 7 -3.97 4.89 4.37
C LEU A 7 -2.60 4.98 3.68
N LEU A 8 -1.76 3.95 3.81
CA LEU A 8 -0.46 3.89 3.14
C LEU A 8 -0.63 3.94 1.61
N GLY A 9 -1.56 3.16 1.06
CA GLY A 9 -1.88 3.16 -0.36
C GLY A 9 -2.28 4.55 -0.86
N ALA A 10 -3.19 5.21 -0.14
CA ALA A 10 -3.61 6.57 -0.48
C ALA A 10 -2.45 7.57 -0.39
N THR A 11 -1.59 7.45 0.63
CA THR A 11 -0.40 8.30 0.81
C THR A 11 0.57 8.15 -0.37
N VAL A 12 0.85 6.91 -0.80
CA VAL A 12 1.74 6.63 -1.93
C VAL A 12 1.18 7.15 -3.25
N ALA A 13 -0.15 7.19 -3.40
CA ALA A 13 -0.79 7.73 -4.59
C ALA A 13 -0.81 9.27 -4.63
N THR A 14 -0.40 9.97 -3.56
CA THR A 14 -0.38 11.44 -3.57
C THR A 14 0.70 11.98 -4.50
N PRO A 15 0.43 13.09 -5.22
CA PRO A 15 1.43 13.71 -6.08
C PRO A 15 2.69 14.08 -5.30
N LYS A 16 3.85 13.86 -5.92
CA LYS A 16 5.18 14.14 -5.34
C LYS A 16 5.53 13.27 -4.11
N PHE A 17 4.82 12.17 -3.87
CA PHE A 17 5.29 11.18 -2.91
C PHE A 17 6.69 10.67 -3.33
N PRO A 18 7.70 10.66 -2.44
CA PRO A 18 9.09 10.56 -2.87
C PRO A 18 9.61 9.12 -3.04
N ILE A 19 8.76 8.11 -2.85
CA ILE A 19 9.15 6.69 -2.91
C ILE A 19 8.30 5.97 -3.95
N ASP A 20 8.95 5.15 -4.77
CA ASP A 20 8.28 4.32 -5.77
C ASP A 20 7.32 3.30 -5.12
N LYS A 21 6.16 3.11 -5.75
CA LYS A 21 5.11 2.21 -5.28
C LYS A 21 5.58 0.76 -5.18
N ASP A 22 6.39 0.29 -6.13
CA ASP A 22 6.84 -1.10 -6.17
C ASP A 22 7.89 -1.37 -5.08
N LEU A 23 8.70 -0.36 -4.70
CA LEU A 23 9.58 -0.43 -3.52
C LEU A 23 8.78 -0.58 -2.21
N ILE A 24 7.68 0.16 -2.06
CA ILE A 24 6.78 0.01 -0.90
C ILE A 24 6.16 -1.40 -0.88
N ILE A 25 5.67 -1.89 -2.02
CA ILE A 25 5.10 -3.25 -2.13
C ILE A 25 6.14 -4.32 -1.79
N GLN A 26 7.39 -4.14 -2.21
CA GLN A 26 8.47 -5.06 -1.87
C GLN A 26 8.73 -5.06 -0.36
N SER A 27 8.87 -3.89 0.25
CA SER A 27 9.02 -3.76 1.71
C SER A 27 7.86 -4.42 2.47
N MET A 28 6.62 -4.28 1.99
CA MET A 28 5.46 -4.97 2.58
C MET A 28 5.61 -6.49 2.55
N LYS A 29 6.07 -7.07 1.43
CA LYS A 29 6.26 -8.53 1.32
C LYS A 29 7.36 -9.06 2.23
N GLU A 30 8.40 -8.25 2.45
CA GLU A 30 9.55 -8.62 3.29
C GLU A 30 9.23 -8.51 4.80
N ASN A 31 8.37 -7.57 5.20
CA ASN A 31 8.16 -7.24 6.62
C ASN A 31 6.84 -7.76 7.19
N LEU A 32 5.86 -8.14 6.36
CA LEU A 32 4.57 -8.62 6.84
C LEU A 32 4.56 -10.14 7.06
N PRO A 33 3.80 -10.64 8.06
CA PRO A 33 3.59 -12.07 8.23
C PRO A 33 3.02 -12.70 6.95
N PRO A 34 3.54 -13.85 6.47
CA PRO A 34 3.13 -14.47 5.20
C PRO A 34 1.62 -14.63 5.05
N LYS A 35 0.93 -15.05 6.11
CA LYS A 35 -0.53 -15.23 6.18
C LYS A 35 -1.35 -13.96 5.95
N SER A 36 -0.72 -12.79 6.05
CA SER A 36 -1.38 -11.48 5.98
C SER A 36 -1.02 -10.67 4.74
N ILE A 37 -0.02 -11.10 3.96
CA ILE A 37 0.51 -10.35 2.81
C ILE A 37 -0.61 -10.04 1.81
N GLU A 38 -1.41 -11.03 1.43
CA GLU A 38 -2.49 -10.85 0.45
C GLU A 38 -3.53 -9.83 0.91
N THR A 39 -3.99 -9.94 2.16
CA THR A 39 -5.00 -9.03 2.73
C THR A 39 -4.48 -7.60 2.82
N ASN A 40 -3.22 -7.42 3.24
CA ASN A 40 -2.59 -6.10 3.34
C ASN A 40 -2.31 -5.49 1.97
N LEU A 41 -1.85 -6.27 0.98
CA LEU A 41 -1.67 -5.81 -0.39
C LEU A 41 -2.99 -5.40 -1.04
N LYS A 42 -4.08 -6.13 -0.78
CA LYS A 42 -5.41 -5.75 -1.25
C LYS A 42 -5.84 -4.41 -0.65
N ALA A 43 -5.65 -4.23 0.66
CA ALA A 43 -5.95 -2.96 1.34
C ALA A 43 -5.11 -1.79 0.82
N PHE A 44 -3.81 -1.99 0.60
CA PHE A 44 -2.94 -1.00 -0.03
C PHE A 44 -3.43 -0.60 -1.42
N LYS A 45 -3.74 -1.58 -2.28
CA LYS A 45 -4.24 -1.34 -3.64
C LYS A 45 -5.58 -0.59 -3.64
N MET A 46 -6.45 -0.87 -2.66
CA MET A 46 -7.70 -0.12 -2.48
C MET A 46 -7.39 1.36 -2.22
N GLY A 47 -6.57 1.66 -1.21
CA GLY A 47 -6.22 3.06 -0.90
C GLY A 47 -5.52 3.79 -2.05
N PHE A 48 -4.63 3.10 -2.76
CA PHE A 48 -3.93 3.66 -3.92
C PHE A 48 -4.89 4.03 -5.06
N ALA A 49 -5.94 3.23 -5.28
CA ALA A 49 -6.91 3.47 -6.35
C ALA A 49 -7.92 4.60 -6.04
N GLU A 50 -8.14 4.93 -4.77
CA GLU A 50 -9.11 5.97 -4.36
C GLU A 50 -8.61 7.39 -4.63
N VAL A 51 -7.29 7.60 -4.66
CA VAL A 51 -6.72 8.91 -5.00
C VAL A 51 -6.81 9.10 -6.52
N LYS A 52 -7.89 9.75 -6.94
CA LYS A 52 -8.08 10.18 -8.33
C LYS A 52 -7.17 11.38 -8.60
N MET A 53 -6.22 11.20 -9.51
CA MET A 53 -5.46 12.30 -10.11
C MET A 53 -6.31 13.02 -11.14
#